data_AF-A0A6B3I5Y0-F1
#
_entry.id   AF-A0A6B3I5Y0-F1
#
_cell.length_a   1.000
_cell.length_b   1.000
_cell.length_c   1.000
_cell.angle_alpha   90.00
_cell.angle_beta   90.00
_cell.angle_gamma   90.00
#
_symmetry.space_group_name_H-M   'P 1'
#
loop_
_entity.id
_entity.type
_entity.pdbx_description
1 polymer ?
#
loop_
_entity_poly.entity_id
_entity_poly.type
_entity_poly.pdbx_seq_one_letter_code
_entity_poly.pdbx_strand_id
1 'polypeptide(L)'
;IEGYLMRADGSAPVRPPGLARFPGADEMVVSPALKELLAAPGNELLRERLPYAITGTIGDAGLRSPGELLYYAGSDTLTLASGGNRISGYGNARAGEPLPALLVVLTVMVCVVLLVPVAIFIATAVRFGGDRRDRRLAALRLVGADIRTTRRIAAGEALFG
;
A
#
# COMPACT_ATOMS: atom_id res chain seq x y z
N ILE A 1 8.31 6.52 15.38
CA ILE A 1 8.51 5.63 16.54
C ILE A 1 7.21 4.88 16.72
N GLU A 2 7.25 3.56 16.64
CA GLU A 2 6.11 2.69 16.81
C GLU A 2 6.26 1.93 18.14
N GLY A 3 5.15 1.64 18.81
CA GLY A 3 5.17 1.08 20.15
C GLY A 3 3.98 0.19 20.39
N TYR A 4 4.21 -0.95 21.04
CA TYR A 4 3.16 -1.87 21.44
C TYR A 4 3.23 -2.13 22.94
N LEU A 5 2.08 -2.01 23.60
CA LEU A 5 1.89 -2.50 24.96
C LEU A 5 1.53 -3.99 24.90
N MET A 6 2.19 -4.79 25.72
CA MET A 6 2.04 -6.24 25.74
C MET A 6 1.85 -6.76 27.15
N ARG A 7 1.11 -7.86 27.24
CA ARG A 7 1.02 -8.68 28.44
C ARG A 7 1.14 -10.13 28.02
N ALA A 8 1.98 -10.88 28.71
CA ALA A 8 2.04 -12.33 28.56
C ALA A 8 0.70 -12.96 28.97
N ASP A 9 0.15 -13.81 28.12
CA ASP A 9 -1.09 -14.55 28.37
C ASP A 9 -0.81 -16.05 28.52
N GLY A 10 -1.25 -16.64 29.63
CA GLY A 10 -1.02 -18.05 29.96
C GLY A 10 0.40 -18.39 30.48
N SER A 11 0.65 -19.68 30.67
CA SER A 11 1.92 -20.20 31.23
C SER A 11 3.07 -20.32 30.23
N ALA A 12 2.76 -20.33 28.93
CA ALA A 12 3.72 -20.44 27.84
C ALA A 12 3.33 -19.52 26.67
N PRO A 13 3.46 -18.19 26.83
CA PRO A 13 3.08 -17.24 25.79
C PRO A 13 4.03 -17.37 24.58
N VAL A 14 3.45 -17.31 23.37
CA VAL A 14 4.23 -17.20 22.13
C VAL A 14 4.96 -15.86 22.16
N ARG A 15 6.27 -15.84 21.87
CA ARG A 15 7.06 -14.59 21.89
C ARG A 15 7.06 -13.91 20.52
N PRO A 16 7.14 -12.56 20.47
CA PRO A 16 7.49 -11.87 19.24
C PRO A 16 8.85 -12.35 18.71
N PRO A 17 9.04 -12.40 17.37
CA PRO A 17 10.34 -12.62 16.78
C PRO A 17 11.37 -11.62 17.31
N GLY A 18 12.60 -12.06 17.55
CA GLY A 18 13.67 -11.20 18.07
C GLY A 18 13.57 -10.85 19.56
N LEU A 19 12.55 -11.34 20.29
CA LEU A 19 12.42 -11.12 21.74
C LEU A 19 12.87 -12.33 22.57
N ALA A 20 13.86 -12.13 23.45
CA ALA A 20 14.34 -13.17 24.35
C ALA A 20 13.34 -13.48 25.49
N ARG A 21 12.68 -12.46 26.02
CA ARG A 21 11.65 -12.57 27.06
C ARG A 21 10.62 -11.46 26.88
N PHE A 22 9.43 -11.66 27.43
CA PHE A 22 8.46 -10.57 27.53
C PHE A 22 8.96 -9.51 28.53
N PRO A 23 8.82 -8.21 28.21
CA PRO A 23 9.05 -7.16 29.19
C PRO A 23 8.06 -7.29 30.34
N GLY A 24 8.53 -7.10 31.58
CA GLY A 24 7.66 -6.96 32.74
C GLY A 24 6.91 -5.63 32.76
N ALA A 25 6.08 -5.44 33.78
CA ALA A 25 5.43 -4.16 34.05
C ALA A 25 6.46 -3.02 34.07
N ASP A 26 6.14 -1.92 33.40
CA ASP A 26 7.00 -0.73 33.31
C ASP A 26 8.40 -0.97 32.70
N GLU A 27 8.62 -2.15 32.11
CA GLU A 27 9.80 -2.46 31.32
C GLU A 27 9.52 -2.29 29.83
N MET A 28 10.57 -2.00 29.07
CA MET A 28 10.53 -2.04 27.62
C MET A 28 11.76 -2.70 27.00
N VAL A 29 11.52 -3.35 25.86
CA VAL A 29 12.56 -3.83 24.95
C VAL A 29 12.50 -2.95 23.70
N VAL A 30 13.63 -2.38 23.30
CA VAL A 30 13.70 -1.37 22.22
C VAL A 30 14.51 -1.89 21.04
N SER A 31 14.29 -1.37 19.83
CA SER A 31 15.19 -1.65 18.72
C SER A 31 16.57 -1.01 18.94
N PRO A 32 17.64 -1.52 18.28
CA PRO A 32 18.98 -0.93 18.37
C PRO A 32 18.99 0.56 18.00
N ALA A 33 18.35 0.92 16.88
CA ALA A 33 18.25 2.30 16.42
C ALA A 33 17.47 3.21 17.40
N LEU A 34 16.41 2.70 18.04
CA LEU A 34 15.68 3.46 19.05
C LEU A 34 16.51 3.64 20.32
N LYS A 35 17.27 2.63 20.72
CA LYS A 35 18.18 2.73 21.87
C LYS A 35 19.22 3.83 21.67
N GLU A 36 19.83 3.88 20.48
CA GLU A 36 20.79 4.92 20.11
C GLU A 36 20.12 6.30 20.08
N LEU A 37 18.93 6.41 19.48
CA LEU A 37 18.17 7.65 19.45
C LEU A 37 17.86 8.17 20.86
N LEU A 38 17.41 7.31 21.77
CA LEU A 38 17.10 7.70 23.15
C LEU A 38 18.35 8.07 23.97
N ALA A 39 19.52 7.54 23.62
CA ALA A 39 20.79 7.87 24.25
C ALA A 39 21.47 9.12 23.67
N ALA A 40 21.06 9.55 22.47
CA ALA A 40 21.65 10.70 21.81
C ALA A 40 21.32 12.02 22.54
N PRO A 41 22.27 12.97 22.60
CA PRO A 41 22.05 14.26 23.25
C PRO A 41 20.93 15.04 22.56
N GLY A 42 20.09 15.72 23.35
CA GLY A 42 18.92 16.48 22.85
C GLY A 42 17.60 15.69 22.79
N ASN A 43 17.62 14.38 23.09
CA ASN A 43 16.41 13.54 23.09
C ASN A 43 15.85 13.26 24.50
N GLU A 44 16.19 14.09 25.48
CA GLU A 44 15.75 13.96 26.88
C GLU A 44 14.22 14.01 27.01
N LEU A 45 13.56 14.95 26.31
CA LEU A 45 12.10 15.03 26.26
C LEU A 45 11.45 13.77 25.66
N LEU A 46 12.11 13.14 24.68
CA LEU A 46 11.62 11.89 24.13
C LEU A 46 11.77 10.75 25.13
N ARG A 47 12.87 10.72 25.88
CA ARG A 47 13.11 9.75 26.94
C ARG A 47 12.10 9.87 28.07
N GLU A 48 11.70 11.09 28.45
CA GLU A 48 10.67 11.35 29.46
C GLU A 48 9.28 10.83 29.04
N ARG A 49 8.95 10.93 27.74
CA ARG A 49 7.68 10.41 27.19
C ARG A 49 7.57 8.89 27.19
N LEU A 50 8.68 8.18 27.35
CA LEU A 50 8.74 6.72 27.39
C LEU A 50 9.24 6.28 28.77
N PRO A 51 8.43 6.42 29.84
CA PRO A 51 8.86 6.22 31.22
C PRO A 51 9.08 4.73 31.61
N TYR A 52 9.54 3.91 30.66
CA TYR A 52 9.81 2.49 30.84
C TYR A 52 11.31 2.24 31.03
N ALA A 53 11.66 1.20 31.79
CA ALA A 53 13.03 0.75 31.96
C ALA A 53 13.46 -0.08 30.74
N ILE A 54 14.58 0.27 30.09
CA ILE A 54 15.09 -0.50 28.96
C ILE A 54 15.77 -1.77 29.49
N THR A 55 15.13 -2.93 29.33
CA THR A 55 15.63 -4.21 29.84
C THR A 55 16.20 -5.13 28.77
N GLY A 56 16.09 -4.74 27.50
CA GLY A 56 16.68 -5.48 26.40
C GLY A 56 16.61 -4.74 25.07
N THR A 57 17.15 -5.41 24.04
CA THR A 57 17.10 -4.95 22.65
C THR A 57 16.38 -5.98 21.78
N ILE A 58 15.56 -5.52 20.83
CA ILE A 58 14.89 -6.37 19.83
C ILE A 58 15.95 -6.85 18.84
N GLY A 59 16.05 -8.17 18.63
CA GLY A 59 16.94 -8.74 17.63
C GLY A 59 16.40 -8.59 16.20
N ASP A 60 17.28 -8.74 15.21
CA ASP A 60 16.99 -8.48 13.79
C ASP A 60 15.76 -9.23 13.25
N ALA A 61 15.51 -10.45 13.72
CA ALA A 61 14.34 -11.23 13.31
C ALA A 61 12.99 -10.56 13.66
N GLY A 62 12.98 -9.63 14.61
CA GLY A 62 11.82 -8.84 15.02
C GLY A 62 11.70 -7.47 14.34
N LEU A 63 12.62 -7.14 13.43
CA LEU A 63 12.70 -5.83 12.78
C LEU A 63 12.53 -5.96 11.26
N ARG A 64 11.85 -4.99 10.66
CA ARG A 64 11.71 -4.85 9.20
C ARG A 64 12.96 -4.24 8.56
N SER A 65 13.68 -3.41 9.30
CA SER A 65 14.93 -2.80 8.87
C SER A 65 15.81 -2.42 10.07
N PRO A 66 17.14 -2.29 9.88
CA PRO A 66 18.06 -1.91 10.97
C PRO A 66 17.75 -0.54 11.60
N GLY A 67 17.15 0.38 10.85
CA GLY A 67 16.78 1.73 11.29
C GLY A 67 15.38 1.84 11.88
N GLU A 68 14.67 0.72 12.07
CA GLU A 68 13.31 0.75 12.60
C GLU A 68 13.30 1.23 14.05
N LEU A 69 12.44 2.21 14.36
CA LEU A 69 12.28 2.77 15.69
C LEU A 69 11.07 2.13 16.39
N LEU A 70 11.29 0.98 17.02
CA LEU A 70 10.24 0.14 17.61
C LEU A 70 10.53 -0.16 19.08
N TYR A 71 9.48 -0.23 19.91
CA TYR A 71 9.57 -0.78 21.26
C TYR A 71 8.38 -1.66 21.63
N TYR A 72 8.63 -2.61 22.52
CA TYR A 72 7.62 -3.39 23.22
C TYR A 72 7.66 -3.03 24.70
N ALA A 73 6.56 -2.54 25.26
CA ALA A 73 6.45 -2.21 26.69
C ALA A 73 5.51 -3.20 27.39
N GLY A 74 5.86 -3.65 28.59
CA GLY A 74 5.03 -4.55 29.37
C GLY A 74 3.98 -3.79 30.20
N SER A 75 2.79 -4.36 30.32
CA SER A 75 1.69 -3.76 31.09
C SER A 75 0.87 -4.76 31.89
N ASP A 76 0.73 -4.47 33.18
CA ASP A 76 -0.08 -5.21 34.14
C ASP A 76 -1.52 -4.72 34.20
N THR A 77 -1.87 -3.68 33.43
CA THR A 77 -3.23 -3.11 33.35
C THR A 77 -3.92 -3.39 32.00
N LEU A 78 -3.16 -3.79 30.97
CA LEU A 78 -3.69 -4.25 29.67
C LEU A 78 -4.61 -5.49 29.76
N THR A 79 -5.92 -5.28 29.69
CA THR A 79 -6.95 -6.32 29.64
C THR A 79 -7.80 -6.20 28.38
N LEU A 80 -8.59 -7.23 28.05
CA LEU A 80 -9.57 -7.12 26.95
C LEU A 80 -10.58 -5.98 27.20
N ALA A 81 -10.95 -5.73 28.46
CA ALA A 81 -11.86 -4.66 28.84
C ALA A 81 -11.23 -3.25 28.66
N SER A 82 -9.90 -3.13 28.80
CA SER A 82 -9.18 -1.87 28.59
C SER A 82 -8.76 -1.64 27.14
N GLY A 83 -9.31 -2.40 26.18
CA GLY A 83 -8.99 -2.30 24.75
C GLY A 83 -7.81 -3.15 24.28
N GLY A 84 -7.33 -4.08 25.11
CA GLY A 84 -6.34 -5.06 24.69
C GLY A 84 -6.93 -6.06 23.69
N ASN A 85 -6.12 -6.48 22.71
CA ASN A 85 -6.48 -7.54 21.77
C ASN A 85 -5.62 -8.77 22.04
N ARG A 86 -6.28 -9.93 22.21
CA ARG A 86 -5.59 -11.20 22.34
C ARG A 86 -5.16 -11.70 20.97
N ILE A 87 -3.88 -11.97 20.80
CA ILE A 87 -3.32 -12.60 19.60
C ILE A 87 -2.89 -14.03 19.91
N SER A 88 -3.08 -14.94 18.95
CA SER A 88 -2.68 -16.34 19.07
C SER A 88 -1.26 -16.61 18.55
N GLY A 89 -0.64 -15.66 17.86
CA GLY A 89 0.70 -15.78 17.30
C GLY A 89 1.19 -14.51 16.62
N TYR A 90 2.43 -14.55 16.16
CA TYR A 90 3.12 -13.47 15.46
C TYR A 90 3.41 -13.84 14.02
N GLY A 91 3.47 -12.82 13.15
CA GLY A 91 3.65 -12.99 11.72
C GLY A 91 2.33 -12.98 10.95
N ASN A 92 2.45 -12.87 9.63
CA ASN A 92 1.28 -12.76 8.76
C ASN A 92 0.69 -14.14 8.47
N ALA A 93 -0.35 -14.52 9.22
CA ALA A 93 -1.33 -15.50 8.71
C ALA A 93 -2.13 -14.95 7.51
N ARG A 94 -2.00 -13.64 7.23
CA ARG A 94 -2.76 -12.83 6.26
C ARG A 94 -2.12 -12.74 4.87
N ALA A 95 -1.14 -13.57 4.53
CA ALA A 95 -0.66 -13.69 3.16
C ALA A 95 -1.79 -14.27 2.27
N GLY A 96 -2.75 -13.43 1.90
CA GLY A 96 -3.95 -13.81 1.16
C GLY A 96 -5.28 -13.27 1.69
N GLU A 97 -5.32 -12.33 2.65
CA GLU A 97 -6.61 -11.69 2.99
C GLU A 97 -7.13 -10.93 1.75
N PRO A 98 -8.24 -11.35 1.14
CA PRO A 98 -8.77 -10.66 -0.03
C PRO A 98 -9.12 -9.22 0.36
N LEU A 99 -8.84 -8.26 -0.54
CA LEU A 99 -9.27 -6.88 -0.37
C LEU A 99 -10.74 -6.88 0.08
N PRO A 100 -11.09 -6.17 1.16
CA PRO A 100 -12.47 -6.02 1.59
C PRO A 100 -13.37 -5.73 0.38
N ALA A 101 -14.48 -6.46 0.23
CA ALA A 101 -15.34 -6.35 -0.95
C ALA A 101 -15.74 -4.90 -1.26
N LEU A 102 -15.91 -4.08 -0.22
CA LEU A 102 -16.15 -2.64 -0.32
C LEU A 102 -15.01 -1.89 -1.04
N LEU A 103 -13.75 -2.18 -0.72
CA LEU A 103 -12.60 -1.56 -1.39
C LEU A 103 -12.52 -1.98 -2.86
N VAL A 104 -12.80 -3.24 -3.17
CA VAL A 104 -12.85 -3.71 -4.56
C VAL A 104 -13.91 -2.96 -5.36
N VAL A 105 -15.13 -2.85 -4.82
CA VAL A 105 -16.23 -2.10 -5.46
C VAL A 105 -15.86 -0.62 -5.60
N LEU A 106 -15.28 -0.01 -4.57
CA LEU A 106 -14.84 1.38 -4.59
C LEU A 106 -13.78 1.61 -5.69
N THR A 107 -12.78 0.73 -5.79
CA THR A 107 -11.72 0.80 -6.81
C THR A 107 -12.31 0.65 -8.21
N VAL A 108 -13.19 -0.33 -8.44
CA VAL A 108 -13.84 -0.52 -9.75
C VAL A 108 -14.67 0.72 -10.11
N MET A 109 -15.44 1.26 -9.17
CA MET A 109 -16.23 2.48 -9.39
C MET A 109 -15.33 3.66 -9.78
N VAL A 110 -14.23 3.88 -9.06
CA VAL A 110 -13.26 4.94 -9.38
C VAL A 110 -12.67 4.74 -10.77
N CYS A 111 -12.25 3.52 -11.11
CA CYS A 111 -11.75 3.21 -12.45
C CYS A 111 -12.78 3.51 -13.54
N VAL A 112 -14.05 3.12 -13.36
CA VAL A 112 -15.12 3.41 -14.33
C VAL A 112 -15.35 4.91 -14.47
N VAL A 113 -15.47 5.64 -13.35
CA VAL A 113 -15.69 7.10 -13.36
C VAL A 113 -14.54 7.84 -14.05
N LEU A 114 -13.30 7.37 -13.89
CA LEU A 114 -12.14 7.97 -14.55
C LEU A 114 -12.01 7.58 -16.04
N LEU A 115 -12.36 6.35 -16.40
CA LEU A 115 -12.20 5.85 -17.78
C LEU A 115 -13.34 6.29 -18.72
N VAL A 116 -14.56 6.43 -18.22
CA VAL A 116 -15.73 6.80 -19.04
C VAL A 116 -15.54 8.13 -19.79
N PRO A 117 -15.10 9.24 -19.15
CA PRO A 117 -14.88 10.50 -19.85
C PRO A 117 -13.81 10.41 -20.93
N VAL A 118 -12.74 9.64 -20.68
CA VAL A 118 -11.65 9.41 -21.66
C VAL A 118 -12.19 8.64 -22.87
N ALA A 119 -12.99 7.60 -22.64
CA ALA A 119 -13.61 6.83 -23.71
C ALA A 119 -14.59 7.69 -24.54
N ILE A 120 -15.41 8.53 -23.89
CA ILE A 120 -16.32 9.47 -24.56
C ILE A 120 -15.52 10.48 -25.40
N PHE A 121 -14.45 11.03 -24.84
CA PHE A 121 -13.59 11.99 -25.55
C PHE A 121 -12.95 11.36 -26.79
N ILE A 122 -12.42 10.14 -26.69
CA ILE A 122 -11.86 9.41 -27.83
C ILE A 122 -12.95 9.14 -28.87
N ALA A 123 -14.12 8.65 -28.46
CA ALA A 123 -15.23 8.36 -29.37
C ALA A 123 -15.71 9.60 -30.13
N THR A 124 -15.83 10.73 -29.43
CA THR A 124 -16.18 12.02 -30.04
C THR A 124 -15.08 12.52 -30.97
N ALA A 125 -13.81 12.48 -30.56
CA ALA A 125 -12.69 12.87 -31.41
C ALA A 125 -12.61 12.03 -32.71
N VAL A 126 -12.84 10.72 -32.64
CA VAL A 126 -12.89 9.84 -33.81
C VAL A 126 -14.09 10.17 -34.71
N ARG A 127 -15.28 10.41 -34.14
CA ARG A 127 -16.48 10.80 -34.89
C ARG A 127 -16.29 12.13 -35.62
N PHE A 128 -15.79 13.16 -34.94
CA PHE A 128 -15.50 14.46 -35.53
C PHE A 128 -14.32 14.42 -36.52
N GLY A 129 -13.39 13.49 -36.35
CA GLY A 129 -12.34 13.18 -37.33
C GLY A 129 -12.89 12.59 -38.63
N GLY A 130 -13.98 11.81 -38.55
CA GLY A 130 -14.72 11.25 -39.69
C GLY A 130 -15.51 12.31 -40.49
N ASP A 131 -16.18 13.25 -39.81
CA ASP A 131 -16.99 14.29 -40.46
C ASP A 131 -16.16 15.22 -41.38
N ARG A 132 -14.86 15.42 -41.10
CA ARG A 132 -13.94 16.14 -42.00
C ARG A 132 -13.58 15.35 -43.26
N ARG A 133 -13.57 14.01 -43.19
CA ARG A 133 -13.35 13.15 -44.36
C ARG A 133 -14.59 13.12 -45.26
N ASP A 134 -15.78 13.07 -44.68
CA ASP A 134 -17.03 13.06 -45.45
C ASP A 134 -17.29 14.36 -46.21
N ARG A 135 -16.95 15.52 -45.63
CA ARG A 135 -17.01 16.81 -46.35
C ARG A 135 -15.99 16.90 -47.48
N ARG A 136 -14.79 16.33 -47.33
CA ARG A 136 -13.78 16.27 -48.40
C ARG A 136 -14.21 15.31 -49.52
N LEU A 137 -14.86 14.20 -49.21
CA LEU A 137 -15.39 13.27 -50.20
C LEU A 137 -16.62 13.83 -50.94
N ALA A 138 -17.46 14.64 -50.29
CA ALA A 138 -18.55 15.37 -50.95
C ALA A 138 -18.01 16.46 -51.90
N ALA A 139 -16.96 17.18 -51.52
CA ALA A 139 -16.28 18.14 -52.38
C ALA A 139 -15.56 17.46 -53.58
N LEU A 140 -14.93 16.30 -53.37
CA LEU A 140 -14.33 15.50 -54.45
C LEU A 140 -15.39 14.87 -55.38
N ARG A 141 -16.56 14.50 -54.86
CA ARG A 141 -17.72 14.08 -55.67
C ARG A 141 -18.27 15.21 -56.55
N LEU A 142 -18.16 16.47 -56.12
CA LEU A 142 -18.50 17.66 -56.92
C LEU A 142 -17.47 17.95 -58.03
N VAL A 143 -16.24 17.43 -57.91
CA VAL A 143 -15.14 17.64 -58.87
C VAL A 143 -14.91 16.42 -59.81
N GLY A 144 -15.51 15.26 -59.52
CA GLY A 144 -15.60 14.15 -60.49
C GLY A 144 -14.36 13.24 -60.65
N ALA A 145 -13.40 13.23 -59.71
CA ALA A 145 -12.18 12.41 -59.74
C ALA A 145 -11.81 11.98 -58.30
N ASP A 146 -11.29 10.81 -57.92
CA ASP A 146 -10.60 9.71 -58.58
C ASP A 146 -10.72 8.47 -57.66
N ILE A 147 -11.40 7.39 -58.08
CA ILE A 147 -11.57 6.14 -57.29
C ILE A 147 -10.51 5.08 -57.65
N ARG A 148 -9.73 5.26 -58.72
CA ARG A 148 -8.85 4.19 -59.21
C ARG A 148 -7.50 4.12 -58.49
N THR A 149 -7.10 5.18 -57.81
CA THR A 149 -5.77 5.24 -57.16
C THR A 149 -5.78 4.69 -55.72
N THR A 150 -6.86 4.87 -54.96
CA THR A 150 -6.89 4.47 -53.52
C THR A 150 -7.01 2.96 -53.30
N ARG A 151 -7.54 2.20 -54.27
CA ARG A 151 -7.69 0.74 -54.15
C ARG A 151 -6.37 -0.04 -54.34
N ARG A 152 -5.33 0.59 -54.91
CA ARG A 152 -4.02 -0.05 -55.11
C ARG A 152 -3.10 0.02 -53.89
N ILE A 153 -3.28 1.02 -53.03
CA ILE A 153 -2.44 1.18 -51.83
C ILE A 153 -2.90 0.22 -50.72
N ALA A 154 -4.20 -0.04 -50.61
CA ALA A 154 -4.74 -0.99 -49.62
C ALA A 154 -4.35 -2.47 -49.86
N ALA A 155 -3.97 -2.84 -51.08
CA ALA A 155 -3.47 -4.19 -51.38
C ALA A 155 -1.97 -4.37 -51.03
N GLY A 156 -1.21 -3.28 -50.92
CA GLY A 156 0.22 -3.33 -50.59
C GLY A 156 0.52 -3.55 -49.11
N GLU A 157 -0.33 -3.03 -48.21
CA GLU A 157 -0.13 -3.22 -46.76
C GLU A 157 -0.64 -4.57 -46.23
N ALA A 158 -1.37 -5.35 -47.03
CA ALA A 158 -1.89 -6.67 -46.62
C ALA A 158 -0.89 -7.83 -46.85
N LEU A 159 0.27 -7.59 -47.46
CA LEU A 159 1.29 -8.62 -47.75
C LEU A 159 2.57 -8.50 -46.90
N PHE A 160 2.73 -7.43 -46.12
CA PHE A 160 3.89 -7.21 -45.24
C PHE A 160 3.51 -6.87 -43.78
N GLY A 161 2.24 -7.02 -43.41
CA GLY A 161 1.74 -6.92 -42.04
C GLY A 161 1.34 -8.27 -41.48
#